data_AF-A0A3E4W913-F1
#
_entry.id   AF-A0A3E4W913-F1
#
_cell.length_a   1.000
_cell.length_b   1.000
_cell.length_c   1.000
_cell.angle_alpha   90.00
_cell.angle_beta   90.00
_cell.angle_gamma   90.00
#
_symmetry.space_group_name_H-M   'P 1'
#
loop_
_entity.id
_entity.type
_entity.pdbx_description
1 polymer ?
#
loop_
_entity_poly.entity_id
_entity_poly.type
_entity_poly.pdbx_seq_one_letter_code
_entity_poly.pdbx_strand_id
1 'polypeptide(L)'
;MKTKNLCGILMLFSFLVSCTEQQCIIHGITTGVKDGDYMYITEYLDNTYFDSAVVMNGKFTFKLPKASEEDFLPKVIVPAVGNEPSVAMVFTQDSEVKYIRDSNKDIFDIYGSPYNDLFRIEGFKIDSISHVLGHLDNLCLKDSTLTQEQKDSITLKMNELIKEDSILNIQSIERNIDNLVGAYLLYINRHSLNKETFQKLFERLPKKFASSKHFDDVRK
;
A
#
# COMPACT_ATOMS: atom_id res chain seq x y z
N MET A 1 -73.89 23.92 0.35
CA MET A 1 -72.90 23.22 -0.50
C MET A 1 -72.56 24.08 -1.71
N LYS A 2 -71.41 24.78 -1.69
CA LYS A 2 -70.73 25.28 -2.89
C LYS A 2 -69.23 25.17 -2.63
N THR A 3 -68.56 24.41 -3.49
CA THR A 3 -67.19 23.93 -3.39
C THR A 3 -66.19 25.07 -3.50
N LYS A 4 -65.17 25.03 -2.64
CA LYS A 4 -64.07 25.98 -2.57
C LYS A 4 -62.98 25.62 -3.59
N ASN A 5 -62.41 26.67 -4.17
CA ASN A 5 -61.12 26.68 -4.87
C ASN A 5 -60.02 26.04 -4.02
N LEU A 6 -59.18 25.19 -4.63
CA LEU A 6 -57.78 25.09 -4.25
C LEU A 6 -56.98 24.54 -5.44
N CYS A 7 -56.38 25.44 -6.23
CA CYS A 7 -55.31 25.09 -7.16
C CYS A 7 -54.11 24.59 -6.34
N GLY A 8 -53.81 23.30 -6.46
CA GLY A 8 -52.61 22.70 -5.90
C GLY A 8 -51.39 23.08 -6.72
N ILE A 9 -50.48 23.86 -6.12
CA ILE A 9 -49.10 23.97 -6.60
C ILE A 9 -48.30 22.95 -5.81
N LEU A 10 -48.02 21.79 -6.43
CA LEU A 10 -46.97 20.88 -5.97
C LEU A 10 -45.63 21.53 -6.33
N MET A 11 -44.94 22.12 -5.36
CA MET A 11 -43.51 22.39 -5.49
C MET A 11 -42.75 21.09 -5.16
N LEU A 12 -42.31 20.38 -6.21
CA LEU A 12 -41.24 19.40 -6.08
C LEU A 12 -39.93 20.15 -5.80
N PHE A 13 -39.47 20.12 -4.55
CA PHE A 13 -38.08 20.44 -4.23
C PHE A 13 -37.21 19.24 -4.62
N SER A 14 -36.67 19.27 -5.83
CA SER A 14 -35.55 18.42 -6.22
C SER A 14 -34.30 18.90 -5.47
N PHE A 15 -33.99 18.28 -4.34
CA PHE A 15 -32.67 18.40 -3.73
C PHE A 15 -31.67 17.73 -4.67
N LEU A 16 -31.01 18.53 -5.51
CA LEU A 16 -29.74 18.15 -6.11
C LEU A 16 -28.74 18.08 -4.95
N VAL A 17 -28.64 16.91 -4.32
CA VAL A 17 -27.45 16.56 -3.55
C VAL A 17 -26.33 16.53 -4.57
N SER A 18 -25.58 17.63 -4.67
CA SER A 18 -24.28 17.63 -5.32
C SER A 18 -23.49 16.49 -4.67
N CYS A 19 -23.30 15.40 -5.39
CA CYS A 19 -22.48 14.29 -4.95
C CYS A 19 -21.05 14.83 -4.85
N THR A 20 -20.66 15.34 -3.69
CA THR A 20 -19.26 15.62 -3.42
C THR A 20 -18.58 14.27 -3.41
N GLU A 21 -17.89 13.94 -4.51
CA GLU A 21 -17.01 12.77 -4.56
C GLU A 21 -16.13 12.79 -3.31
N GLN A 22 -16.16 11.70 -2.54
CA GLN A 22 -15.35 11.63 -1.35
C GLN A 22 -13.88 11.66 -1.76
N GLN A 23 -13.10 12.51 -1.10
CA GLN A 23 -11.68 12.69 -1.42
C GLN A 23 -10.79 12.02 -0.38
N CYS A 24 -9.64 11.53 -0.83
CA CYS A 24 -8.48 11.21 -0.04
C CYS A 24 -7.49 12.37 -0.15
N ILE A 25 -7.12 12.98 0.98
CA ILE A 25 -6.15 14.07 1.05
C ILE A 25 -4.86 13.51 1.63
N ILE A 26 -3.77 13.59 0.87
CA ILE A 26 -2.45 13.16 1.33
C ILE A 26 -1.63 14.41 1.66
N HIS A 27 -1.28 14.55 2.94
CA HIS A 27 -0.44 15.63 3.44
C HIS A 27 1.02 15.19 3.48
N GLY A 28 1.83 15.74 2.57
CA GLY A 28 3.22 15.38 2.42
C GLY A 28 4.18 16.39 3.04
N ILE A 29 5.18 15.87 3.74
CA ILE A 29 6.38 16.59 4.15
C ILE A 29 7.58 15.90 3.51
N THR A 30 8.46 16.65 2.84
CA THR A 30 9.63 16.09 2.16
C THR A 30 10.85 16.98 2.32
N THR A 31 12.01 16.36 2.34
CA THR A 31 13.32 17.01 2.20
C THR A 31 14.02 16.43 0.96
N GLY A 32 15.01 17.15 0.44
CA GLY A 32 15.74 16.73 -0.78
C GLY A 32 15.01 17.03 -2.10
N VAL A 33 13.78 17.56 -2.04
CA VAL A 33 13.03 18.09 -3.18
C VAL A 33 12.92 19.61 -3.03
N LYS A 34 13.18 20.39 -4.09
CA LYS A 34 13.22 21.85 -4.00
C LYS A 34 11.82 22.45 -4.12
N ASP A 35 11.67 23.66 -3.59
CA ASP A 35 10.46 24.43 -3.83
C ASP A 35 10.28 24.70 -5.33
N GLY A 36 9.06 24.47 -5.82
CA GLY A 36 8.72 24.52 -7.24
C GLY A 36 8.91 23.20 -7.99
N ASP A 37 9.58 22.20 -7.41
CA ASP A 37 9.61 20.84 -7.96
C ASP A 37 8.28 20.12 -7.66
N TYR A 38 8.11 18.92 -8.23
CA TYR A 38 6.89 18.12 -8.12
C TYR A 38 7.12 16.78 -7.42
N MET A 39 6.12 16.36 -6.67
CA MET A 39 5.86 14.97 -6.33
C MET A 39 4.84 14.42 -7.30
N TYR A 40 4.98 13.17 -7.67
CA TYR A 40 4.05 12.43 -8.52
C TYR A 40 3.45 11.27 -7.75
N ILE A 41 2.21 10.93 -8.10
CA ILE A 41 1.58 9.68 -7.68
C ILE A 41 1.23 8.85 -8.91
N THR A 42 1.54 7.55 -8.87
CA THR A 42 1.35 6.61 -9.98
C THR A 42 0.68 5.33 -9.52
N GLU A 43 0.16 4.56 -10.47
CA GLU A 43 -0.25 3.18 -10.27
C GLU A 43 0.95 2.29 -9.90
N TYR A 44 0.73 1.28 -9.05
CA TYR A 44 1.80 0.42 -8.52
C TYR A 44 2.45 -0.51 -9.56
N LEU A 45 1.66 -1.12 -10.43
CA LEU A 45 2.16 -2.19 -11.31
C LEU A 45 2.75 -1.70 -12.64
N ASP A 46 2.19 -0.65 -13.21
CA ASP A 46 2.55 -0.17 -14.55
C ASP A 46 3.09 1.27 -14.56
N ASN A 47 3.23 1.90 -13.39
CA ASN A 47 3.67 3.28 -13.22
C ASN A 47 2.84 4.29 -14.02
N THR A 48 1.58 3.95 -14.33
CA THR A 48 0.67 4.91 -14.98
C THR A 48 0.53 6.14 -14.10
N TYR A 49 0.80 7.30 -14.68
CA TYR A 49 0.66 8.59 -14.02
C TYR A 49 -0.78 8.79 -13.52
N PHE A 50 -0.90 9.22 -12.26
CA PHE A 50 -2.20 9.51 -11.65
C PHE A 50 -2.38 11.00 -11.36
N ASP A 51 -1.48 11.63 -10.59
CA ASP A 51 -1.52 13.06 -10.29
C ASP A 51 -0.13 13.63 -9.92
N SER A 52 -0.03 14.95 -9.77
CA SER A 52 1.18 15.66 -9.33
C SER A 52 0.86 16.77 -8.33
N ALA A 53 1.79 17.03 -7.42
CA ALA A 53 1.68 18.12 -6.45
C ALA A 53 2.99 18.90 -6.39
N VAL A 54 2.89 20.23 -6.48
CA VAL A 54 4.05 21.12 -6.32
C VAL A 54 4.51 21.13 -4.86
N VAL A 55 5.82 21.08 -4.66
CA VAL A 55 6.45 21.22 -3.35
C VAL A 55 6.66 22.70 -3.04
N MET A 56 6.18 23.14 -1.89
CA MET A 56 6.36 24.49 -1.37
C MET A 56 6.68 24.44 0.12
N ASN A 57 7.78 25.07 0.53
CA ASN A 57 8.33 25.00 1.89
C ASN A 57 8.46 23.55 2.40
N GLY A 58 8.95 22.65 1.56
CA GLY A 58 9.08 21.22 1.88
C GLY A 58 7.76 20.47 2.11
N LYS A 59 6.63 21.02 1.65
CA LYS A 59 5.30 20.41 1.80
C LYS A 59 4.61 20.26 0.45
N PHE A 60 3.76 19.26 0.33
CA PHE A 60 2.87 19.06 -0.82
C PHE A 60 1.54 18.47 -0.37
N THR A 61 0.51 18.59 -1.20
CA THR A 61 -0.82 17.98 -0.94
C THR A 61 -1.36 17.33 -2.20
N PHE A 62 -1.73 16.06 -2.13
CA PHE A 62 -2.58 15.42 -3.14
C PHE A 62 -4.05 15.48 -2.72
N LYS A 63 -4.95 15.64 -3.68
CA LYS A 63 -6.41 15.54 -3.48
C LYS A 63 -6.97 14.57 -4.50
N LEU A 64 -7.12 13.33 -4.08
CA LEU A 64 -7.47 12.23 -4.97
C LEU A 64 -8.91 11.80 -4.70
N PRO A 65 -9.62 11.24 -5.70
CA PRO A 65 -10.84 10.49 -5.42
C PRO A 65 -10.54 9.35 -4.45
N LYS A 66 -11.43 9.10 -3.49
CA LYS A 66 -11.30 7.90 -2.66
C LYS A 66 -11.44 6.66 -3.52
N ALA A 67 -10.47 5.76 -3.39
CA ALA A 67 -10.58 4.44 -3.98
C ALA A 67 -11.62 3.60 -3.22
N SER A 68 -12.26 2.66 -3.93
CA SER A 68 -12.98 1.58 -3.25
C SER A 68 -11.98 0.61 -2.62
N GLU A 69 -12.40 -0.17 -1.63
CA GLU A 69 -11.53 -1.23 -1.09
C GLU A 69 -11.16 -2.27 -2.16
N GLU A 70 -11.99 -2.46 -3.19
CA GLU A 70 -11.75 -3.40 -4.29
C GLU A 70 -10.50 -3.03 -5.12
N ASP A 71 -10.12 -1.74 -5.12
CA ASP A 71 -8.81 -1.27 -5.59
C ASP A 71 -7.77 -1.41 -4.47
N PHE A 72 -7.51 -2.66 -4.07
CA PHE A 72 -6.62 -2.99 -2.97
C PHE A 72 -5.13 -2.89 -3.34
N LEU A 73 -4.77 -2.38 -4.51
CA LEU A 73 -3.37 -2.10 -4.82
C LEU A 73 -3.03 -0.68 -4.36
N PRO A 74 -1.90 -0.48 -3.66
CA PRO A 74 -1.47 0.85 -3.27
C PRO A 74 -1.13 1.68 -4.51
N LYS A 75 -1.12 3.00 -4.36
CA LYS A 75 -0.48 3.92 -5.29
C LYS A 75 0.94 4.20 -4.83
N VAL A 76 1.76 4.75 -5.72
CA VAL A 76 3.19 4.99 -5.48
C VAL A 76 3.46 6.49 -5.55
N ILE A 77 4.07 7.07 -4.51
CA ILE A 77 4.52 8.47 -4.51
C ILE A 77 6.02 8.53 -4.79
N VAL A 78 6.43 9.34 -5.79
CA VAL A 78 7.82 9.53 -6.21
C VAL A 78 8.16 11.00 -6.48
N PRO A 79 9.40 11.46 -6.23
CA PRO A 79 9.84 12.79 -6.62
C PRO A 79 10.15 12.89 -8.12
N ALA A 80 10.04 14.09 -8.70
CA ALA A 80 10.44 14.37 -10.09
C ALA A 80 11.94 14.19 -10.36
N VAL A 81 12.76 14.36 -9.32
CA VAL A 81 14.22 14.36 -9.42
C VAL A 81 14.76 12.97 -9.05
N GLY A 82 15.14 12.21 -10.08
CA GLY A 82 16.03 11.05 -9.97
C GLY A 82 15.34 9.71 -9.66
N ASN A 83 15.89 8.65 -10.28
CA ASN A 83 15.59 7.24 -10.07
C ASN A 83 15.97 6.75 -8.65
N GLU A 84 15.63 7.48 -7.59
CA GLU A 84 15.83 6.97 -6.24
C GLU A 84 14.71 5.98 -5.90
N PRO A 85 15.05 4.73 -5.58
CA PRO A 85 14.08 3.69 -5.25
C PRO A 85 13.54 3.93 -3.83
N SER A 86 12.70 4.93 -3.67
CA SER A 86 11.95 5.16 -2.43
C SER A 86 10.48 5.32 -2.81
N VAL A 87 9.86 4.16 -3.04
CA VAL A 87 8.47 4.02 -3.48
C VAL A 87 7.60 4.02 -2.24
N ALA A 88 6.90 5.12 -1.98
CA ALA A 88 5.93 5.21 -0.88
C ALA A 88 4.66 4.60 -1.39
N MET A 89 4.33 3.43 -0.86
CA MET A 89 3.05 2.80 -1.11
C MET A 89 1.99 3.45 -0.22
N VAL A 90 0.93 3.95 -0.82
CA VAL A 90 -0.17 4.61 -0.13
C VAL A 90 -1.52 4.05 -0.57
N PHE A 91 -2.36 3.75 0.40
CA PHE A 91 -3.77 3.42 0.20
C PHE A 91 -4.61 4.70 0.21
N THR A 92 -5.50 4.85 -0.77
CA THR A 92 -6.33 6.06 -0.98
C THR A 92 -7.80 5.87 -0.61
N GLN A 93 -8.12 4.83 0.17
CA GLN A 93 -9.45 4.53 0.68
C GLN A 93 -9.84 5.43 1.87
N ASP A 94 -8.85 5.90 2.63
CA ASP A 94 -9.07 6.76 3.80
C ASP A 94 -9.23 8.24 3.41
N SER A 95 -9.89 9.03 4.27
CA SER A 95 -10.10 10.48 4.01
C SER A 95 -8.83 11.29 4.02
N GLU A 96 -7.91 10.97 4.93
CA GLU A 96 -6.68 11.72 5.14
C GLU A 96 -5.54 10.75 5.43
N VAL A 97 -4.37 11.06 4.87
CA VAL A 97 -3.14 10.30 5.03
C VAL A 97 -1.97 11.28 5.19
N LYS A 98 -0.97 10.90 5.98
CA LYS A 98 0.27 11.67 6.13
C LYS A 98 1.40 10.92 5.44
N TYR A 99 2.21 11.68 4.73
CA TYR A 99 3.44 11.25 4.10
C TYR A 99 4.61 12.03 4.71
N ILE A 100 5.70 11.34 5.01
CA ILE A 100 6.96 11.98 5.38
C ILE A 100 8.15 11.34 4.65
N ARG A 101 9.03 12.19 4.10
CA ARG A 101 10.35 11.81 3.59
C ARG A 101 11.41 12.75 4.14
N ASP A 102 12.29 12.25 5.01
CA ASP A 102 13.52 12.93 5.42
C ASP A 102 14.73 12.21 4.81
N SER A 103 15.14 12.63 3.61
CA SER A 103 16.28 12.04 2.89
C SER A 103 17.60 12.15 3.67
N ASN A 104 17.73 13.11 4.58
CA ASN A 104 18.95 13.24 5.38
C ASN A 104 19.01 12.26 6.55
N LYS A 105 17.85 11.75 6.99
CA LYS A 105 17.72 10.82 8.13
C LYS A 105 17.28 9.43 7.71
N ASP A 106 17.16 9.18 6.41
CA ASP A 106 16.60 7.95 5.86
C ASP A 106 15.22 7.61 6.46
N ILE A 107 14.40 8.65 6.70
CA ILE A 107 13.03 8.48 7.19
C ILE A 107 12.09 8.51 6.00
N PHE A 108 11.25 7.49 5.92
CA PHE A 108 10.23 7.38 4.90
C PHE A 108 9.02 6.68 5.47
N ASP A 109 7.87 7.37 5.54
CA ASP A 109 6.71 6.78 6.19
C ASP A 109 5.37 7.32 5.66
N ILE A 110 4.35 6.46 5.75
CA ILE A 110 2.96 6.69 5.38
C ILE A 110 2.08 6.28 6.57
N TYR A 111 1.34 7.23 7.14
CA TYR A 111 0.65 7.01 8.43
C TYR A 111 -0.55 7.93 8.64
N GLY A 112 -1.23 7.76 9.77
CA GLY A 112 -2.33 8.62 10.20
C GLY A 112 -3.67 8.28 9.55
N SER A 113 -3.79 7.07 9.01
CA SER A 113 -5.02 6.54 8.43
C SER A 113 -5.12 5.04 8.68
N PRO A 114 -6.32 4.47 8.91
CA PRO A 114 -6.49 3.07 9.30
C PRO A 114 -5.75 2.05 8.43
N TYR A 115 -5.90 2.10 7.10
CA TYR A 115 -5.29 1.10 6.22
C TYR A 115 -3.79 1.32 6.06
N ASN A 116 -3.35 2.57 6.00
CA ASN A 116 -1.93 2.89 5.89
C ASN A 116 -1.17 2.57 7.19
N ASP A 117 -1.75 2.87 8.36
CA ASP A 117 -1.16 2.53 9.66
C ASP A 117 -1.08 1.01 9.85
N LEU A 118 -2.12 0.27 9.44
CA LEU A 118 -2.12 -1.18 9.47
C LEU A 118 -1.05 -1.76 8.54
N PHE A 119 -0.99 -1.28 7.29
CA PHE A 119 0.02 -1.72 6.32
C PHE A 119 1.44 -1.45 6.82
N ARG A 120 1.68 -0.27 7.39
CA ARG A 120 2.94 0.11 8.01
C ARG A 120 3.34 -0.84 9.15
N ILE A 121 2.41 -1.17 10.04
CA ILE A 121 2.67 -2.10 11.16
C ILE A 121 3.04 -3.50 10.66
N GLU A 122 2.38 -3.99 9.61
CA GLU A 122 2.71 -5.29 9.01
C GLU A 122 4.04 -5.24 8.25
N GLY A 123 4.35 -4.14 7.56
CA GLY A 123 5.63 -3.91 6.89
C GLY A 123 6.82 -3.99 7.86
N PHE A 124 6.76 -3.29 9.00
CA PHE A 124 7.83 -3.33 10.00
C PHE A 124 8.18 -4.74 10.49
N LYS A 125 7.20 -5.65 10.56
CA LYS A 125 7.43 -7.04 10.99
C LYS A 125 8.25 -7.80 9.94
N ILE A 126 7.90 -7.64 8.67
CA ILE A 126 8.51 -8.35 7.54
C ILE A 126 9.90 -7.78 7.21
N ASP A 127 10.04 -6.45 7.24
CA ASP A 127 11.29 -5.75 6.90
C ASP A 127 12.44 -6.14 7.86
N SER A 128 12.12 -6.44 9.12
CA SER A 128 13.10 -6.82 10.13
C SER A 128 13.87 -8.09 9.75
N ILE A 129 13.20 -9.12 9.22
CA ILE A 129 13.84 -10.36 8.79
C ILE A 129 14.54 -10.17 7.45
N SER A 130 13.89 -9.45 6.52
CA SER A 130 14.46 -9.14 5.20
C SER A 130 15.79 -8.39 5.31
N HIS A 131 15.91 -7.44 6.23
CA HIS A 131 17.15 -6.71 6.49
C HIS A 131 18.26 -7.64 7.02
N VAL A 132 17.94 -8.56 7.94
CA VAL A 132 18.91 -9.53 8.46
C VAL A 132 19.36 -10.50 7.37
N LEU A 133 18.43 -11.00 6.55
CA LEU A 133 18.73 -11.87 5.42
C LEU A 133 19.67 -11.17 4.42
N GLY A 134 19.35 -9.93 4.03
CA GLY A 134 20.19 -9.15 3.12
C GLY A 134 21.59 -8.87 3.69
N HIS A 135 21.72 -8.63 4.98
CA HIS A 135 23.01 -8.48 5.63
C HIS A 135 23.83 -9.78 5.62
N LEU A 136 23.22 -10.92 5.98
CA LEU A 136 23.88 -12.22 5.98
C LEU A 136 24.31 -12.67 4.58
N ASP A 137 23.47 -12.44 3.57
CA ASP A 137 23.78 -12.72 2.18
C ASP A 137 24.98 -11.89 1.69
N ASN A 138 24.94 -10.57 1.94
CA ASN A 138 26.07 -9.68 1.62
C ASN A 138 27.37 -10.10 2.33
N LEU A 139 27.28 -10.52 3.59
CA LEU A 139 28.43 -10.99 4.36
C LEU A 139 29.06 -12.22 3.70
N CYS A 140 28.26 -13.22 3.31
CA CYS A 140 28.72 -14.41 2.59
C CYS A 140 29.36 -14.10 1.23
N LEU A 141 28.82 -13.10 0.51
CA LEU A 141 29.29 -12.71 -0.82
C LEU A 141 30.57 -11.85 -0.79
N LYS A 142 30.70 -10.95 0.18
CA LYS A 142 31.76 -9.92 0.19
C LYS A 142 32.93 -10.23 1.12
N ASP A 143 32.72 -11.01 2.18
CA ASP A 143 33.78 -11.31 3.14
C ASP A 143 34.58 -12.55 2.72
N SER A 144 35.73 -12.31 2.09
CA SER A 144 36.67 -13.36 1.69
C SER A 144 37.38 -14.06 2.85
N THR A 145 37.27 -13.56 4.08
CA THR A 145 37.93 -14.13 5.26
C THR A 145 37.15 -15.27 5.91
N LEU A 146 35.87 -15.43 5.53
CA LEU A 146 35.02 -16.51 6.06
C LEU A 146 35.48 -17.88 5.59
N THR A 147 35.61 -18.81 6.54
CA THR A 147 35.82 -20.22 6.24
C THR A 147 34.57 -20.85 5.64
N GLN A 148 34.73 -22.03 5.02
CA GLN A 148 33.58 -22.77 4.50
C GLN A 148 32.59 -23.15 5.61
N GLU A 149 33.07 -23.60 6.77
CA GLU A 149 32.22 -23.94 7.93
C GLU A 149 31.40 -22.73 8.41
N GLN A 150 31.97 -21.52 8.40
CA GLN A 150 31.26 -20.29 8.76
C GLN A 150 30.17 -19.96 7.72
N LYS A 151 30.47 -20.12 6.42
CA LYS A 151 29.48 -19.92 5.35
C LYS A 151 28.33 -20.92 5.43
N ASP A 152 28.63 -22.18 5.75
CA ASP A 152 27.62 -23.22 5.93
C ASP A 152 26.71 -22.91 7.13
N SER A 153 27.30 -22.43 8.24
CA SER A 153 26.54 -21.98 9.41
C SER A 153 25.64 -20.78 9.12
N ILE A 154 26.14 -19.77 8.38
CA ILE A 154 25.32 -18.62 7.95
C ILE A 154 24.18 -19.09 7.05
N THR A 155 24.45 -19.98 6.10
CA THR A 155 23.44 -20.55 5.20
C THR A 155 22.33 -21.27 5.96
N LEU A 156 22.69 -22.05 7.00
CA LEU A 156 21.71 -22.70 7.86
C LEU A 156 20.81 -21.68 8.56
N LYS A 157 21.40 -20.63 9.14
CA LYS A 157 20.66 -19.54 9.79
C LYS A 157 19.75 -18.79 8.82
N MET A 158 20.21 -18.52 7.61
CA MET A 158 19.38 -17.90 6.55
C MET A 158 18.18 -18.79 6.21
N ASN A 159 18.36 -20.10 6.09
CA ASN A 159 17.26 -21.03 5.83
C ASN A 159 16.22 -21.07 6.97
N GLU A 160 16.66 -20.91 8.23
CA GLU A 160 15.75 -20.78 9.37
C GLU A 160 14.94 -19.48 9.30
N LEU A 161 15.62 -18.35 9.04
CA LEU A 161 14.99 -17.04 8.89
C LEU A 161 14.00 -17.00 7.70
N ILE A 162 14.31 -17.63 6.58
CA ILE A 162 13.39 -17.75 5.43
C ILE A 162 12.11 -18.50 5.81
N LYS A 163 12.22 -19.56 6.64
CA LYS A 163 11.04 -20.27 7.14
C LYS A 163 10.22 -19.41 8.09
N GLU A 164 10.88 -18.69 8.99
CA GLU A 164 10.23 -17.75 9.91
C GLU A 164 9.50 -16.63 9.16
N ASP A 165 10.15 -16.03 8.16
CA ASP A 165 9.57 -15.02 7.28
C ASP A 165 8.33 -15.55 6.56
N SER A 166 8.40 -16.76 6.00
CA SER A 166 7.25 -17.42 5.37
C SER A 166 6.07 -17.61 6.33
N ILE A 167 6.35 -18.03 7.57
CA ILE A 167 5.32 -18.20 8.61
C ILE A 167 4.70 -16.84 8.97
N LEU A 168 5.51 -15.81 9.18
CA LEU A 168 5.04 -14.46 9.53
C LEU A 168 4.21 -13.84 8.41
N ASN A 169 4.61 -14.04 7.15
CA ASN A 169 3.85 -13.61 5.98
C ASN A 169 2.46 -14.27 5.94
N ILE A 170 2.38 -15.58 6.15
CA ILE A 170 1.10 -16.29 6.21
C ILE A 170 0.24 -15.73 7.35
N GLN A 171 0.79 -15.59 8.56
CA GLN A 171 0.05 -15.05 9.70
C GLN A 171 -0.40 -13.61 9.48
N SER A 172 0.40 -12.79 8.80
CA SER A 172 0.05 -11.42 8.43
C SER A 172 -1.15 -11.39 7.49
N ILE A 173 -1.15 -12.25 6.46
CA ILE A 173 -2.30 -12.41 5.56
C ILE A 173 -3.52 -12.89 6.35
N GLU A 174 -3.38 -13.90 7.21
CA GLU A 174 -4.51 -14.45 7.97
C GLU A 174 -5.17 -13.43 8.91
N ARG A 175 -4.37 -12.62 9.61
CA ARG A 175 -4.87 -11.56 10.49
C ARG A 175 -5.65 -10.49 9.75
N ASN A 176 -5.32 -10.28 8.48
CA ASN A 176 -5.85 -9.18 7.66
C ASN A 176 -6.78 -9.65 6.55
N ILE A 177 -7.11 -10.95 6.48
CA ILE A 177 -7.73 -11.57 5.31
C ILE A 177 -9.07 -10.93 4.90
N ASP A 178 -9.77 -10.33 5.87
CA ASP A 178 -11.08 -9.71 5.66
C ASP A 178 -11.00 -8.25 5.16
N ASN A 179 -9.80 -7.70 5.00
CA ASN A 179 -9.58 -6.30 4.64
C ASN A 179 -8.64 -6.14 3.43
N LEU A 180 -8.54 -4.91 2.91
CA LEU A 180 -7.76 -4.62 1.70
C LEU A 180 -6.26 -4.90 1.88
N VAL A 181 -5.71 -4.72 3.09
CA VAL A 181 -4.30 -5.00 3.37
C VAL A 181 -4.03 -6.50 3.25
N GLY A 182 -4.93 -7.36 3.75
CA GLY A 182 -4.83 -8.80 3.55
C GLY A 182 -4.96 -9.21 2.08
N ALA A 183 -5.87 -8.58 1.33
CA ALA A 183 -6.00 -8.80 -0.11
C ALA A 183 -4.71 -8.44 -0.87
N TYR A 184 -4.12 -7.29 -0.56
CA TYR A 184 -2.83 -6.87 -1.08
C TYR A 184 -1.72 -7.87 -0.74
N LEU A 185 -1.55 -8.20 0.54
CA LEU A 185 -0.51 -9.12 1.02
C LEU A 185 -0.64 -10.51 0.39
N LEU A 186 -1.86 -11.04 0.23
CA LEU A 186 -2.08 -12.30 -0.46
C LEU A 186 -1.70 -12.20 -1.94
N TYR A 187 -2.08 -11.11 -2.61
CA TYR A 187 -1.74 -10.89 -4.01
C TYR A 187 -0.23 -10.83 -4.24
N ILE A 188 0.51 -10.03 -3.48
CA ILE A 188 1.96 -9.87 -3.71
C ILE A 188 2.76 -11.13 -3.31
N ASN A 189 2.26 -11.96 -2.40
CA ASN A 189 2.92 -13.19 -1.96
C ASN A 189 2.47 -14.45 -2.71
N ARG A 190 1.50 -14.35 -3.63
CA ARG A 190 0.82 -15.52 -4.23
C ARG A 190 1.77 -16.53 -4.89
N HIS A 191 2.90 -16.06 -5.44
CA HIS A 191 3.89 -16.92 -6.10
C HIS A 191 4.95 -17.48 -5.14
N SER A 192 5.10 -16.87 -3.97
CA SER A 192 6.02 -17.32 -2.91
C SER A 192 5.36 -18.35 -1.99
N LEU A 193 4.03 -18.35 -1.92
CA LEU A 193 3.26 -19.34 -1.16
C LEU A 193 3.19 -20.66 -1.93
N ASN A 194 3.25 -21.78 -1.20
CA ASN A 194 2.93 -23.07 -1.81
C ASN A 194 1.43 -23.11 -2.20
N LYS A 195 1.11 -23.92 -3.21
CA LYS A 195 -0.24 -23.99 -3.80
C LYS A 195 -1.34 -24.27 -2.77
N GLU A 196 -1.10 -25.18 -1.83
CA GLU A 196 -2.11 -25.55 -0.82
C GLU A 196 -2.39 -24.40 0.14
N THR A 197 -1.36 -23.76 0.66
CA THR A 197 -1.49 -22.60 1.54
C THR A 197 -2.18 -21.44 0.82
N PHE A 198 -1.77 -21.14 -0.42
CA PHE A 198 -2.41 -20.09 -1.21
C PHE A 198 -3.90 -20.35 -1.37
N GLN A 199 -4.30 -21.56 -1.79
CA GLN A 199 -5.69 -21.91 -2.00
C GLN A 199 -6.53 -21.75 -0.72
N LYS A 200 -6.01 -22.20 0.43
CA LYS A 200 -6.69 -22.04 1.73
C LYS A 200 -6.91 -20.57 2.11
N LEU A 201 -5.93 -19.71 1.84
CA LEU A 201 -6.06 -18.27 2.10
C LEU A 201 -7.02 -17.61 1.10
N PHE A 202 -6.92 -17.96 -0.18
CA PHE A 202 -7.76 -17.43 -1.25
C PHE A 202 -9.24 -17.77 -1.07
N GLU A 203 -9.58 -18.97 -0.61
CA GLU A 203 -10.96 -19.37 -0.30
C GLU A 203 -11.58 -18.57 0.86
N ARG A 204 -10.74 -18.07 1.78
CA ARG A 204 -11.17 -17.20 2.89
C ARG A 204 -11.28 -15.73 2.49
N LEU A 205 -10.65 -15.34 1.37
CA LEU A 205 -10.63 -13.95 0.93
C LEU A 205 -12.06 -13.48 0.58
N PRO A 206 -12.54 -12.36 1.11
CA PRO A 206 -13.86 -11.83 0.79
C PRO A 206 -14.09 -11.70 -0.72
N LYS A 207 -15.29 -12.06 -1.17
CA LYS A 207 -15.65 -12.11 -2.59
C LYS A 207 -15.38 -10.80 -3.33
N LYS A 208 -15.52 -9.64 -2.67
CA LYS A 208 -15.22 -8.32 -3.24
C LYS A 208 -13.75 -8.20 -3.70
N PHE A 209 -12.82 -8.82 -2.98
CA PHE A 209 -11.40 -8.86 -3.35
C PHE A 209 -11.08 -10.04 -4.27
N ALA A 210 -11.57 -11.24 -3.96
CA ALA A 210 -11.35 -12.45 -4.77
C ALA A 210 -11.93 -12.34 -6.19
N SER A 211 -12.89 -11.43 -6.40
CA SER A 211 -13.48 -11.14 -7.71
C SER A 211 -12.57 -10.28 -8.59
N SER A 212 -11.54 -9.64 -8.03
CA SER A 212 -10.64 -8.72 -8.74
C SER A 212 -9.90 -9.38 -9.91
N LYS A 213 -9.62 -8.58 -10.94
CA LYS A 213 -8.77 -8.93 -12.09
C LYS A 213 -7.36 -9.37 -11.67
N HIS A 214 -6.90 -8.90 -10.51
CA HIS A 214 -5.58 -9.24 -9.98
C HIS A 214 -5.44 -10.73 -9.60
N PHE A 215 -6.56 -11.47 -9.51
CA PHE A 215 -6.57 -12.91 -9.28
C PHE A 215 -7.06 -13.72 -10.49
N ASP A 216 -7.07 -13.15 -11.70
CA ASP A 216 -7.47 -13.86 -12.92
C ASP A 216 -6.60 -15.08 -13.24
N ASP A 217 -5.32 -15.02 -12.86
CA ASP A 217 -4.32 -16.08 -13.10
C ASP A 217 -4.56 -17.33 -12.24
N VAL A 218 -5.16 -17.16 -11.05
CA VAL A 218 -5.33 -18.24 -10.06
C VAL A 218 -6.74 -18.84 -9.99
N ARG A 219 -7.71 -18.26 -10.72
CA ARG A 219 -9.11 -18.75 -10.76
C ARG A 219 -9.37 -19.85 -11.79
N LYS A 220 -8.35 -20.25 -12.55
CA LYS A 220 -8.43 -21.26 -13.61
C LYS A 220 -8.08 -22.64 -13.09
#